data_AF-A0A975P1N5-F1
#
_entry.id   AF-A0A975P1N5-F1
#
_cell.length_a   1.000
_cell.length_b   1.000
_cell.length_c   1.000
_cell.angle_alpha   90.00
_cell.angle_beta   90.00
_cell.angle_gamma   90.00
#
_symmetry.space_group_name_H-M   'P 1'
#
loop_
_entity.id
_entity.type
_entity.pdbx_description
1 polymer ?
#
loop_
_entity_poly.entity_id
_entity_poly.type
_entity_poly.pdbx_seq_one_letter_code
_entity_poly.pdbx_strand_id
1 'polypeptide(L)' 'MLRTARERIHHFIETEGRNDAVKLNYTKKAWAAELGLTHEALYRALASMIAAGELFEPRPGLLSLVE' A
#
# COMPACT_ATOMS: atom_id res chain seq x y z
N MET A 1 10.61 -11.88 6.97
CA MET A 1 9.70 -11.20 7.92
C MET A 1 9.62 -9.74 7.49
N LEU A 2 8.42 -9.25 7.18
CA LEU A 2 8.22 -7.86 6.77
C LEU A 2 8.20 -6.98 8.03
N ARG A 3 9.23 -6.14 8.20
CA ARG A 3 9.49 -5.38 9.42
C ARG A 3 8.91 -3.98 9.37
N THR A 4 8.75 -3.42 8.17
CA THR A 4 8.28 -2.05 7.97
C THR A 4 6.90 -2.01 7.31
N ALA A 5 6.20 -0.88 7.46
CA ALA A 5 4.95 -0.63 6.75
C ALA A 5 5.15 -0.64 5.23
N ARG A 6 6.25 -0.07 4.74
CA ARG A 6 6.62 -0.06 3.32
C ARG A 6 6.74 -1.47 2.75
N GLU A 7 7.52 -2.34 3.40
CA GLU A 7 7.69 -3.74 2.97
C GLU A 7 6.36 -4.50 2.95
N ARG A 8 5.47 -4.24 3.92
CA ARG A 8 4.15 -4.87 3.98
C ARG A 8 3.23 -4.41 2.86
N ILE A 9 3.23 -3.12 2.55
CA ILE A 9 2.48 -2.55 1.42
C ILE A 9 2.98 -3.12 0.11
N HIS A 10 4.30 -3.08 -0.12
CA HIS A 10 4.91 -3.60 -1.34
C HIS A 10 4.57 -5.08 -1.55
N HIS A 11 4.82 -5.90 -0.52
CA HIS A 11 4.54 -7.33 -0.58
C HIS A 11 3.06 -7.63 -0.86
N PHE A 12 2.14 -6.90 -0.25
CA PHE A 12 0.72 -7.07 -0.50
C PHE A 12 0.37 -6.77 -1.97
N ILE A 13 0.91 -5.69 -2.54
CA ILE A 13 0.68 -5.34 -3.95
C ILE A 13 1.25 -6.41 -4.88
N GLU A 14 2.45 -6.94 -4.58
CA GLU A 14 3.07 -8.01 -5.38
C GLU A 14 2.29 -9.34 -5.32
N THR A 15 1.72 -9.67 -4.16
CA THR A 15 1.09 -10.98 -3.92
C THR A 15 -0.41 -11.01 -4.27
N GLU A 16 -1.13 -9.93 -3.98
CA GLU A 16 -2.58 -9.85 -4.17
C GLU A 16 -2.97 -8.99 -5.39
N GLY A 17 -2.04 -8.20 -5.92
CA GLY A 17 -2.23 -7.36 -7.10
C GLY A 17 -2.08 -8.11 -8.42
N ARG A 18 -2.23 -7.36 -9.51
CA ARG A 18 -1.93 -7.78 -10.89
C ARG A 18 -1.25 -6.62 -11.61
N ASN A 19 -0.19 -6.90 -12.36
CA ASN A 19 0.62 -5.90 -13.04
C ASN A 19 1.07 -4.79 -12.08
N ASP A 20 1.63 -5.18 -10.94
CA ASP A 20 2.14 -4.29 -9.89
C ASP A 20 1.12 -3.31 -9.31
N ALA A 21 -0.17 -3.61 -9.49
CA ALA A 21 -1.27 -2.79 -9.02
C ALA A 21 -2.33 -3.59 -8.27
N VAL A 22 -2.89 -2.99 -7.22
CA VAL A 22 -4.01 -3.54 -6.48
C VAL A 22 -5.16 -2.53 -6.41
N LYS A 23 -6.37 -3.04 -6.60
CA LYS A 23 -7.60 -2.28 -6.35
C LYS A 23 -8.22 -2.77 -5.04
N LEU A 24 -8.20 -1.93 -4.02
CA LEU A 24 -8.86 -2.21 -2.76
C LEU A 24 -10.39 -2.20 -2.95
N ASN A 25 -11.04 -3.30 -2.58
CA ASN A 25 -12.50 -3.40 -2.55
C ASN A 25 -13.08 -3.03 -1.18
N TYR A 26 -12.24 -2.48 -0.30
CA TYR A 26 -12.54 -2.13 1.09
C TYR A 26 -11.77 -0.86 1.48
N THR A 27 -12.05 -0.35 2.67
CA THR A 27 -11.44 0.89 3.15
C THR A 27 -9.96 0.70 3.47
N LYS A 28 -9.15 1.76 3.31
CA LYS A 28 -7.75 1.79 3.79
C LYS A 28 -7.62 1.51 5.29
N LYS A 29 -8.67 1.74 6.08
CA LYS A 29 -8.70 1.35 7.50
C LYS A 29 -8.73 -0.16 7.68
N ALA A 30 -9.57 -0.86 6.93
CA ALA A 30 -9.61 -2.32 6.94
C ALA A 30 -8.30 -2.91 6.40
N TRP A 31 -7.74 -2.30 5.35
CA TRP A 31 -6.44 -2.70 4.82
C TRP A 31 -5.29 -2.52 5.82
N ALA A 32 -5.27 -1.42 6.57
CA ALA A 32 -4.28 -1.24 7.63
C ALA A 32 -4.34 -2.40 8.65
N ALA A 33 -5.54 -2.80 9.07
CA ALA A 33 -5.71 -3.91 10.00
C ALA A 33 -5.21 -5.24 9.42
N GLU A 34 -5.49 -5.52 8.15
CA GLU A 34 -5.00 -6.70 7.42
C GLU A 34 -3.46 -6.75 7.35
N LEU A 35 -2.82 -5.61 7.11
CA LEU A 35 -1.36 -5.49 7.11
C LEU A 35 -0.75 -5.49 8.54
N GLY A 36 -1.57 -5.54 9.59
CA GLY A 36 -1.13 -5.40 10.97
C GLY A 36 -0.53 -4.02 11.27
N LEU A 37 -1.09 -2.98 10.66
CA LEU A 37 -0.69 -1.58 10.80
C LEU A 37 -1.80 -0.76 11.47
N THR A 38 -1.42 0.31 12.14
CA THR A 38 -2.39 1.37 12.45
C THR A 38 -2.75 2.14 11.19
N HIS A 39 -3.92 2.78 11.19
CA HIS A 39 -4.36 3.62 10.07
C HIS A 39 -3.35 4.74 9.77
N GLU A 40 -2.82 5.38 10.80
CA GLU A 40 -1.84 6.46 10.67
C GLU A 40 -0.49 5.95 10.13
N ALA A 41 -0.05 4.76 10.55
CA ALA A 41 1.18 4.15 10.03
C ALA A 41 1.04 3.83 8.53
N LEU A 42 -0.11 3.30 8.10
CA LEU A 42 -0.41 3.09 6.69
C LEU A 42 -0.35 4.42 5.93
N TYR A 43 -1.06 5.45 6.39
CA TYR A 43 -1.10 6.74 5.69
C TYR A 43 0.27 7.43 5.60
N ARG A 44 1.07 7.40 6.67
CA ARG A 44 2.44 7.93 6.65
C ARG A 44 3.33 7.17 5.66
N ALA A 45 3.20 5.84 5.60
CA ALA A 45 3.95 5.03 4.66
C ALA A 45 3.53 5.31 3.21
N LEU A 46 2.22 5.31 2.91
CA LEU A 46 1.71 5.65 1.58
C LEU A 46 2.18 7.03 1.13
N ALA A 47 2.05 8.05 1.98
CA ALA A 47 2.51 9.40 1.67
C ALA A 47 4.02 9.44 1.38
N SER A 48 4.83 8.73 2.18
CA SER A 48 6.28 8.64 1.97
C SER A 48 6.65 7.90 0.69
N MET A 49 5.95 6.80 0.35
CA MET A 49 6.20 6.04 -0.88
C MET A 49 5.82 6.84 -2.12
N ILE A 50 4.68 7.56 -2.08
CA ILE A 50 4.26 8.45 -3.16
C ILE A 50 5.25 9.60 -3.35
N ALA A 51 5.69 10.23 -2.25
CA ALA A 51 6.69 11.30 -2.33
C ALA A 51 8.06 10.82 -2.85
N ALA A 52 8.41 9.56 -2.58
CA ALA A 52 9.62 8.92 -3.10
C ALA A 52 9.49 8.46 -4.56
N GLY A 53 8.29 8.53 -5.14
CA GLY A 53 8.02 8.08 -6.50
C GLY A 53 7.92 6.56 -6.65
N GLU A 54 7.81 5.81 -5.56
CA GLU A 54 7.76 4.33 -5.56
C GLU A 54 6.32 3.79 -5.68
N LEU A 55 5.33 4.64 -5.41
CA LEU A 55 3.93 4.27 -5.40
C LEU A 55 3.11 5.38 -6.04
N PHE A 56 2.10 4.98 -6.82
CA PHE A 56 1.15 5.89 -7.44
C PHE A 56 -0.28 5.48 -7.09
N GLU A 57 -1.12 6.47 -6.78
CA GLU A 57 -2.55 6.29 -6.51
C GLU A 57 -3.38 7.18 -7.47
N PRO A 58 -3.66 6.74 -8.71
CA PRO A 58 -4.39 7.56 -9.69
C PRO A 58 -5.82 7.89 -9.26
N ARG A 59 -6.39 7.06 -8.39
CA ARG A 59 -7.72 7.25 -7.80
C ARG A 59 -7.79 6.52 -6.46
N PRO A 60 -8.65 6.96 -5.53
CA PRO A 60 -8.76 6.35 -4.22
C PRO A 60 -8.90 4.82 -4.28
N GLY A 61 -7.99 4.12 -3.61
CA GLY A 61 -7.98 2.67 -3.49
C GLY A 61 -7.38 1.91 -4.67
N LEU A 62 -6.90 2.58 -5.73
CA LEU A 62 -6.09 1.95 -6.77
C LEU A 62 -4.63 2.31 -6.56
N LEU A 63 -3.82 1.35 -6.13
CA LEU A 63 -2.41 1.56 -5.79
C LEU A 63 -1.55 0.78 -6.78
N SER A 64 -0.53 1.41 -7.34
CA SER A 64 0.42 0.81 -8.26
C SER A 64 1.84 1.10 -7.80
N LEU A 65 2.71 0.10 -7.77
CA LEU A 65 4.14 0.33 -7.65
C LEU A 65 4.66 0.98 -8.93
N VAL A 66 5.75 1.74 -8.79
CA VAL A 66 6.43 2.42 -9.88
C VAL A 66 7.83 1.82 -9.99
N GLU A 67 8.23 1.42 -11.20
CA GLU A 67 9.59 0.97 -11.52
C GLU A 67 10.62 2.11 -11.48
#